data_AF-A0A284S454-F1
#
_entry.id   AF-A0A284S454-F1
#
_cell.length_a   1.000
_cell.length_b   1.000
_cell.length_c   1.000
_cell.angle_alpha   90.00
_cell.angle_beta   90.00
_cell.angle_gamma   90.00
#
_symmetry.space_group_name_H-M   'P 1'
#
loop_
_entity.id
_entity.type
_entity.pdbx_description
1 polymer ?
#
loop_
_entity_poly.entity_id
_entity_poly.type
_entity_poly.pdbx_seq_one_letter_code
_entity_poly.pdbx_strand_id
1 'polypeptide(L)'
;MSDAVITLAQQHKFIRLRRERIHAVEVRIRLFEDAYSAVMRDEPLLPIIPKPDDVLVQEPFSTLFFDTPLDVSIADSLQAMWIHLPDVASKLREAQTSELTELMEQAGLKPDVHLATTVFACTECCEFYLYPYVLAHRCPFRQPAKPFNDEDWKPYALRRISHRMAWSERQFTIDQESVDKVACLIKTCGLDPETATHEDMDAPDCRIICNHCSDGQTDGFKHVMRWRAAAYHSGSTVAGENCWTLLEDPEELKRFKVLERSEKERKYNYLYSLEKYICNHCTVLRTRGHDLEEHLREAHQISEISADDWEWPDYRSRSVLFRTGEESDGQSNSDETRAVEEDTEGNAKEML
;
A
#
# COMPACT_ATOMS: atom_id res chain seq x y z
N MET A 1 29.25 49.39 22.66
CA MET A 1 28.66 48.03 22.63
C MET A 1 29.42 47.27 21.56
N SER A 2 30.06 46.14 21.86
CA SER A 2 30.94 45.47 20.88
C SER A 2 30.11 44.74 19.81
N ASP A 3 30.62 44.69 18.58
CA ASP A 3 29.98 44.00 17.45
C ASP A 3 29.62 42.54 17.79
N ALA A 4 30.43 41.89 18.63
CA ALA A 4 30.18 40.53 19.12
C ALA A 4 28.84 40.38 19.85
N VAL A 5 28.41 41.36 20.64
CA VAL A 5 27.12 41.32 21.36
C VAL A 5 25.96 41.43 20.38
N ILE A 6 26.10 42.26 19.34
CA ILE A 6 25.08 42.42 18.29
C ILE A 6 24.94 41.12 17.50
N THR A 7 26.06 40.51 17.08
CA THR A 7 26.06 39.22 16.37
C THR A 7 25.40 38.11 17.19
N LEU A 8 25.74 37.99 18.47
CA LEU A 8 25.15 36.98 19.35
C LEU A 8 23.64 37.19 19.52
N ALA A 9 23.20 38.44 19.72
CA ALA A 9 21.77 38.75 19.84
C ALA A 9 20.99 38.42 18.56
N GLN A 10 21.57 38.67 17.38
CA GLN A 10 20.99 38.31 16.08
C GLN A 10 20.88 36.78 15.92
N GLN A 11 21.92 36.03 16.29
CA GLN A 11 21.91 34.57 16.26
C GLN A 11 20.84 34.00 17.21
N HIS A 12 20.74 34.50 18.44
CA HIS A 12 19.71 34.08 19.39
C HIS A 12 18.30 34.40 18.89
N LYS A 13 18.07 35.60 18.32
CA LYS A 13 16.79 35.97 17.72
C LYS A 13 16.43 35.04 16.57
N PHE A 14 17.39 34.72 15.70
CA PHE A 14 17.20 33.79 14.58
C PHE A 14 16.81 32.39 15.08
N ILE A 15 17.55 31.84 16.05
CA ILE A 15 17.25 30.52 16.64
C ILE A 15 15.87 30.51 17.29
N ARG A 16 15.51 31.58 18.02
CA ARG A 16 14.19 31.69 18.67
C ARG A 16 13.06 31.71 17.65
N LEU A 17 13.13 32.60 16.65
CA LEU A 17 12.12 32.71 15.59
C LEU A 17 11.98 31.41 14.81
N ARG A 18 13.10 30.70 14.57
CA ARG A 18 13.10 29.37 13.95
C ARG A 18 12.32 28.36 14.80
N ARG A 19 12.57 28.31 16.12
CA ARG A 19 11.85 27.41 17.04
C ARG A 19 10.36 27.73 17.12
N GLU A 20 10.01 29.01 17.24
CA GLU A 20 8.62 29.47 17.25
C GLU A 20 7.88 29.07 15.97
N ARG A 21 8.52 29.23 14.80
CA ARG A 21 7.97 28.81 13.51
C ARG A 21 7.74 27.31 13.42
N ILE A 22 8.75 26.50 13.79
CA ILE A 22 8.61 25.04 13.78
C ILE A 22 7.47 24.61 14.68
N HIS A 23 7.42 25.14 15.90
CA HIS A 23 6.39 24.77 16.86
C HIS A 23 4.99 25.13 16.37
N ALA A 24 4.81 26.33 15.81
CA ALA A 24 3.53 26.74 15.25
C ALA A 24 3.08 25.84 14.10
N VAL A 25 3.98 25.47 13.17
CA VAL A 25 3.65 24.55 12.08
C VAL A 25 3.40 23.13 12.60
N GLU A 26 4.11 22.68 13.62
CA GLU A 26 3.88 21.37 14.25
C GLU A 26 2.49 21.28 14.88
N VAL A 27 2.03 22.34 15.54
CA VAL A 27 0.65 22.44 16.04
C VAL A 27 -0.35 22.40 14.90
N ARG A 28 -0.10 23.13 13.81
CA ARG A 28 -0.97 23.11 12.62
C ARG A 28 -1.03 21.73 11.97
N ILE A 29 0.09 21.06 11.78
CA ILE A 29 0.14 19.73 11.17
C ILE A 29 -0.59 18.70 12.02
N ARG A 30 -0.46 18.74 13.36
CA ARG A 30 -1.28 17.87 14.22
C ARG A 30 -2.77 18.11 14.03
N LEU A 31 -3.19 19.38 14.02
CA LEU A 31 -4.58 19.75 13.75
C LEU A 31 -5.05 19.24 12.38
N PHE A 32 -4.17 19.30 11.37
CA PHE A 32 -4.42 18.74 10.05
C PHE A 32 -4.58 17.24 10.07
N GLU A 33 -3.63 16.51 10.66
CA GLU A 33 -3.64 15.05 10.69
C GLU A 33 -4.87 14.51 11.41
N ASP A 34 -5.29 15.16 12.49
CA ASP A 34 -6.51 14.81 13.23
C ASP A 34 -7.76 15.01 12.35
N ALA A 35 -7.89 16.18 11.72
CA ALA A 35 -9.02 16.50 10.85
C ALA A 35 -9.01 15.66 9.56
N TYR A 36 -7.85 15.48 8.95
CA TYR A 36 -7.63 14.66 7.77
C TYR A 36 -8.01 13.21 8.04
N SER A 37 -7.52 12.63 9.15
CA SER A 37 -7.90 11.28 9.56
C SER A 37 -9.41 11.18 9.81
N ALA A 38 -10.03 12.23 10.35
CA ALA A 38 -11.47 12.25 10.56
C ALA A 38 -12.28 12.23 9.25
N VAL A 39 -11.86 12.99 8.23
CA VAL A 39 -12.51 12.99 6.91
C VAL A 39 -12.23 11.67 6.18
N MET A 40 -10.97 11.22 6.19
CA MET A 40 -10.55 10.02 5.45
C MET A 40 -11.03 8.71 6.07
N ARG A 41 -11.60 8.74 7.29
CA ARG A 41 -12.26 7.56 7.83
C ARG A 41 -13.26 7.04 6.82
N ASP A 42 -14.10 7.89 6.23
CA ASP A 42 -15.27 7.44 5.47
C ASP A 42 -15.09 7.45 3.95
N GLU A 43 -13.90 7.80 3.45
CA GLU A 43 -13.61 7.89 2.02
C GLU A 43 -13.10 6.57 1.42
N PRO A 44 -13.57 6.15 0.23
CA PRO A 44 -13.17 4.90 -0.40
C PRO A 44 -11.65 4.85 -0.66
N LEU A 45 -11.05 3.65 -0.62
CA LEU A 45 -9.66 3.40 -0.99
C LEU A 45 -9.34 3.86 -2.38
N LEU A 46 -10.30 3.61 -3.26
CA LEU A 46 -10.20 3.91 -4.65
C LEU A 46 -11.18 5.06 -4.88
N PRO A 47 -10.65 6.22 -5.26
CA PRO A 47 -9.32 6.41 -5.83
C PRO A 47 -8.25 6.62 -4.73
N ILE A 48 -7.06 5.96 -4.79
CA ILE A 48 -5.99 6.05 -3.74
C ILE A 48 -5.79 7.47 -3.26
N ILE A 49 -6.09 7.70 -1.99
CA ILE A 49 -6.06 9.03 -1.40
C ILE A 49 -4.59 9.42 -1.15
N PRO A 50 -4.18 10.65 -1.55
CA PRO A 50 -2.88 11.22 -1.20
C PRO A 50 -2.55 11.07 0.28
N LYS A 51 -1.28 11.05 0.66
CA LYS A 51 -0.96 11.09 2.10
C LYS A 51 -1.11 12.52 2.63
N PRO A 52 -1.28 12.71 3.95
CA PRO A 52 -1.33 14.03 4.56
C PRO A 52 -0.20 14.95 4.09
N ASP A 53 1.02 14.39 4.01
CA ASP A 53 2.24 15.06 3.55
C ASP A 53 2.12 15.62 2.14
N ASP A 54 1.54 14.82 1.23
CA ASP A 54 1.35 15.20 -0.16
C ASP A 54 0.33 16.32 -0.26
N VAL A 55 -0.76 16.27 0.52
CA VAL A 55 -1.79 17.33 0.52
C VAL A 55 -1.22 18.64 1.04
N LEU A 56 -0.42 18.61 2.11
CA LEU A 56 0.12 19.81 2.74
C LEU A 56 1.05 20.62 1.82
N VAL A 57 1.70 19.99 0.84
CA VAL A 57 2.55 20.69 -0.15
C VAL A 57 1.77 21.23 -1.34
N GLN A 58 0.49 20.89 -1.49
CA GLN A 58 -0.34 21.36 -2.60
C GLN A 58 -1.15 22.60 -2.21
N GLU A 59 -1.42 23.46 -3.18
CA GLU A 59 -2.36 24.56 -2.98
C GLU A 59 -3.80 24.04 -2.95
N PRO A 60 -4.69 24.64 -2.12
CA PRO A 60 -4.49 25.81 -1.25
C PRO A 60 -3.90 25.51 0.15
N PHE A 61 -3.64 24.24 0.48
CA PHE A 61 -3.17 23.84 1.81
C PHE A 61 -1.78 24.40 2.12
N SER A 62 -0.85 24.38 1.17
CA SER A 62 0.49 24.96 1.35
C SER A 62 0.44 26.43 1.81
N THR A 63 -0.33 27.28 1.13
CA THR A 63 -0.51 28.68 1.54
C THR A 63 -1.09 28.78 2.95
N LEU A 64 -2.14 28.00 3.26
CA LEU A 64 -2.78 28.04 4.57
C LEU A 64 -1.80 27.69 5.71
N PHE A 65 -0.96 26.67 5.51
CA PHE A 65 -0.08 26.16 6.56
C PHE A 65 1.17 27.00 6.75
N PHE A 66 1.80 27.39 5.64
CA PHE A 66 3.12 27.99 5.67
C PHE A 66 3.11 29.52 5.57
N ASP A 67 2.09 30.10 4.93
CA ASP A 67 2.08 31.54 4.63
C ASP A 67 1.12 32.32 5.56
N THR A 68 0.22 31.64 6.28
CA THR A 68 -0.58 32.26 7.35
C THR A 68 0.31 32.67 8.53
N PRO A 69 0.21 33.91 9.05
CA PRO A 69 0.96 34.36 10.23
C PRO A 69 0.86 33.39 11.41
N LEU A 70 1.98 33.12 12.09
CA LEU A 70 2.10 32.00 13.05
C LEU A 70 1.20 32.12 14.29
N ASP A 71 0.80 33.33 14.62
CA ASP A 71 -0.09 33.69 15.73
C ASP A 71 -1.58 33.59 15.38
N VAL A 72 -1.91 33.36 14.11
CA VAL A 72 -3.28 33.18 13.63
C VAL A 72 -3.64 31.70 13.63
N SER A 73 -4.77 31.38 14.26
CA SER A 73 -5.39 30.05 14.19
C SER A 73 -5.90 29.77 12.78
N ILE A 74 -5.67 28.55 12.28
CA ILE A 74 -6.12 28.12 10.95
C ILE A 74 -7.33 27.18 10.99
N ALA A 75 -7.92 26.91 12.16
CA ALA A 75 -8.92 25.85 12.31
C ALA A 75 -10.15 26.03 11.41
N ASP A 76 -10.76 27.22 11.41
CA ASP A 76 -11.94 27.51 10.59
C ASP A 76 -11.60 27.50 9.09
N SER A 77 -10.46 28.08 8.73
CA SER A 77 -9.96 28.08 7.35
C SER A 77 -9.67 26.66 6.86
N LEU A 78 -9.07 25.81 7.70
CA LEU A 78 -8.80 24.41 7.38
C LEU A 78 -10.11 23.66 7.14
N GLN A 79 -11.13 23.88 7.96
CA GLN A 79 -12.45 23.26 7.76
C GLN A 79 -13.05 23.63 6.40
N ALA A 80 -12.89 24.89 5.97
CA ALA A 80 -13.32 25.34 4.65
C ALA A 80 -12.49 24.75 3.51
N MET A 81 -11.23 24.38 3.74
CA MET A 81 -10.34 23.82 2.70
C MET A 81 -10.69 22.40 2.29
N TRP A 82 -11.45 21.65 3.09
CA TRP A 82 -11.80 20.26 2.75
C TRP A 82 -12.58 20.14 1.43
N ILE A 83 -13.28 21.20 0.99
CA ILE A 83 -13.96 21.22 -0.31
C ILE A 83 -12.99 21.06 -1.49
N HIS A 84 -11.71 21.42 -1.29
CA HIS A 84 -10.67 21.36 -2.31
C HIS A 84 -9.93 20.02 -2.34
N LEU A 85 -10.11 19.17 -1.31
CA LEU A 85 -9.37 17.91 -1.21
C LEU A 85 -9.58 16.98 -2.43
N PRO A 86 -10.79 16.80 -2.98
CA PRO A 86 -10.98 15.97 -4.16
C PRO A 86 -10.19 16.45 -5.40
N ASP A 87 -10.16 17.77 -5.63
CA ASP A 87 -9.40 18.38 -6.74
C ASP A 87 -7.88 18.22 -6.54
N VAL A 88 -7.40 18.47 -5.32
CA VAL A 88 -5.99 18.24 -4.95
C VAL A 88 -5.62 16.77 -5.15
N ALA A 89 -6.49 15.84 -4.75
CA ALA A 89 -6.26 14.41 -4.90
C ALA A 89 -6.25 13.95 -6.36
N SER A 90 -7.12 14.51 -7.21
CA SER A 90 -7.11 14.23 -8.65
C SER A 90 -5.80 14.70 -9.29
N LYS A 91 -5.43 15.97 -9.05
CA LYS A 91 -4.20 16.56 -9.61
C LYS A 91 -2.95 15.82 -9.18
N LEU A 92 -2.87 15.44 -7.90
CA LEU A 92 -1.73 14.68 -7.43
C LEU A 92 -1.66 13.31 -8.13
N ARG A 93 -2.77 12.59 -8.22
CA ARG A 93 -2.81 11.29 -8.91
C ARG A 93 -2.41 11.42 -10.38
N GLU A 94 -2.92 12.44 -11.06
CA GLU A 94 -2.57 12.72 -12.46
C GLU A 94 -1.07 12.97 -12.61
N ALA A 95 -0.48 13.80 -11.73
CA ALA A 95 0.97 14.05 -11.72
C ALA A 95 1.77 12.76 -11.45
N GLN A 96 1.43 12.02 -10.40
CA GLN A 96 2.10 10.76 -10.07
C GLN A 96 1.97 9.71 -11.19
N THR A 97 0.79 9.62 -11.80
CA THR A 97 0.55 8.72 -12.94
C THR A 97 1.40 9.13 -14.13
N SER A 98 1.51 10.43 -14.42
CA SER A 98 2.40 10.95 -15.47
C SER A 98 3.87 10.58 -15.21
N GLU A 99 4.35 10.75 -13.97
CA GLU A 99 5.73 10.39 -13.61
C GLU A 99 6.00 8.88 -13.75
N LEU A 100 5.04 8.03 -13.38
CA LEU A 100 5.15 6.58 -13.60
C LEU A 100 5.13 6.22 -15.09
N THR A 101 4.29 6.89 -15.88
CA THR A 101 4.25 6.70 -17.32
C THR A 101 5.58 7.10 -17.98
N GLU A 102 6.18 8.21 -17.58
CA GLU A 102 7.51 8.62 -18.05
C GLU A 102 8.58 7.57 -17.70
N LEU A 103 8.52 6.98 -16.50
CA LEU A 103 9.42 5.88 -16.10
C LEU A 103 9.27 4.65 -17.01
N MET A 104 8.04 4.33 -17.43
CA MET A 104 7.77 3.24 -18.37
C MET A 104 8.33 3.52 -19.77
N GLU A 105 8.14 4.73 -20.28
CA GLU A 105 8.68 5.14 -21.59
C GLU A 105 10.21 5.08 -21.60
N GLN A 106 10.86 5.51 -20.52
CA GLN A 106 12.31 5.42 -20.36
C GLN A 106 12.80 3.97 -20.35
N ALA A 107 12.00 3.04 -19.85
CA ALA A 107 12.28 1.61 -19.90
C ALA A 107 11.92 0.96 -21.26
N GLY A 108 11.35 1.71 -22.20
CA GLY A 108 10.92 1.21 -23.50
C GLY A 108 9.62 0.41 -23.48
N LEU A 109 8.81 0.54 -22.42
CA LEU A 109 7.51 -0.10 -22.29
C LEU A 109 6.38 0.79 -22.83
N LYS A 110 5.23 0.18 -23.14
CA LYS A 110 4.01 0.92 -23.50
C LYS A 110 3.56 1.78 -22.30
N PRO A 111 3.31 3.09 -22.45
CA PRO A 111 2.95 4.02 -21.38
C PRO A 111 1.54 3.83 -20.80
N ASP A 112 1.22 2.64 -20.30
CA ASP A 112 -0.12 2.25 -19.85
C ASP A 112 -0.08 1.59 -18.47
N VAL A 113 -0.37 2.38 -17.44
CA VAL A 113 -0.34 1.93 -16.04
C VAL A 113 -1.42 0.90 -15.69
N HIS A 114 -2.41 0.70 -16.57
CA HIS A 114 -3.51 -0.24 -16.33
C HIS A 114 -3.23 -1.66 -16.84
N LEU A 115 -2.18 -1.85 -17.63
CA LEU A 115 -1.74 -3.18 -18.03
C LEU A 115 -1.30 -3.99 -16.82
N ALA A 116 -1.67 -5.28 -16.80
CA ALA A 116 -1.31 -6.16 -15.70
C ALA A 116 0.18 -6.46 -15.61
N THR A 117 0.91 -6.32 -16.73
CA THR A 117 2.38 -6.42 -16.77
C THR A 117 3.08 -5.19 -16.19
N THR A 118 2.36 -4.08 -15.93
CA THR A 118 2.96 -2.86 -15.40
C THR A 118 3.23 -2.99 -13.90
N VAL A 119 4.49 -3.30 -13.59
CA VAL A 119 5.01 -3.42 -12.22
C VAL A 119 6.11 -2.41 -11.95
N PHE A 120 6.11 -1.83 -10.74
CA PHE A 120 7.10 -0.86 -10.29
C PHE A 120 7.89 -1.40 -9.12
N ALA A 121 9.16 -1.74 -9.33
CA ALA A 121 10.06 -2.21 -8.29
C ALA A 121 10.56 -1.05 -7.43
N CYS A 122 10.40 -1.13 -6.12
CA CYS A 122 10.94 -0.13 -5.20
C CYS A 122 12.41 -0.42 -4.89
N THR A 123 13.26 0.59 -5.08
CA THR A 123 14.70 0.49 -4.86
C THR A 123 15.10 0.43 -3.38
N GLU A 124 14.21 0.79 -2.45
CA GLU A 124 14.52 0.77 -1.01
C GLU A 124 14.13 -0.54 -0.32
N CYS A 125 12.95 -1.08 -0.61
CA CYS A 125 12.48 -2.32 0.02
C CYS A 125 12.62 -3.55 -0.88
N CYS A 126 13.05 -3.37 -2.12
CA CYS A 126 13.23 -4.46 -3.10
C CYS A 126 11.96 -5.24 -3.41
N GLU A 127 10.78 -4.63 -3.19
CA GLU A 127 9.46 -5.20 -3.53
C GLU A 127 8.90 -4.43 -4.72
N PHE A 128 8.10 -5.08 -5.57
CA PHE A 128 7.40 -4.39 -6.66
C PHE A 128 5.94 -4.12 -6.35
N TYR A 129 5.32 -3.19 -7.06
CA TYR A 129 3.93 -2.78 -6.84
C TYR A 129 3.18 -2.63 -8.16
N LEU A 130 1.94 -3.12 -8.18
CA LEU A 130 1.00 -2.90 -9.28
C LEU A 130 0.32 -1.53 -9.12
N TYR A 131 -0.19 -0.97 -10.21
CA TYR A 131 -1.09 0.19 -10.14
C TYR A 131 -2.48 -0.21 -9.59
N PRO A 132 -3.17 0.63 -8.80
CA PRO A 132 -2.72 1.91 -8.28
C PRO A 132 -1.85 1.79 -7.02
N TYR A 133 -1.69 0.60 -6.44
CA TYR A 133 -1.04 0.39 -5.12
C TYR A 133 0.36 1.00 -4.98
N VAL A 134 1.12 1.14 -6.08
CA VAL A 134 2.39 1.89 -6.13
C VAL A 134 2.25 3.33 -5.57
N LEU A 135 1.11 3.99 -5.77
CA LEU A 135 0.83 5.33 -5.27
C LEU A 135 0.71 5.37 -3.73
N ALA A 136 0.27 4.27 -3.11
CA ALA A 136 0.15 4.15 -1.66
C ALA A 136 1.44 3.67 -0.96
N HIS A 137 2.44 3.23 -1.73
CA HIS A 137 3.66 2.63 -1.20
C HIS A 137 4.42 3.58 -0.26
N ARG A 138 5.14 3.07 0.75
CA ARG A 138 5.69 3.89 1.87
C ARG A 138 7.16 4.28 1.72
N CYS A 139 7.96 3.55 0.96
CA CYS A 139 9.39 3.87 0.82
C CYS A 139 9.68 5.20 0.09
N PRO A 140 8.86 5.69 -0.87
CA PRO A 140 9.01 7.03 -1.44
C PRO A 140 9.07 8.16 -0.41
N PHE A 141 8.59 7.87 0.80
CA PHE A 141 8.46 8.81 1.90
C PHE A 141 9.63 8.71 2.89
N ARG A 142 10.55 7.73 2.75
CA ARG A 142 11.73 7.57 3.60
C ARG A 142 12.88 8.44 3.08
N GLN A 143 13.65 8.98 4.02
CA GLN A 143 14.64 10.02 3.73
C GLN A 143 16.03 9.46 3.45
N PRO A 144 16.75 9.95 2.41
CA PRO A 144 18.20 10.00 2.47
C PRO A 144 18.65 11.10 3.46
N ALA A 145 19.70 10.82 4.23
CA ALA A 145 20.26 11.72 5.26
C ALA A 145 20.99 12.95 4.68
N LYS A 146 20.38 13.71 3.76
CA LYS A 146 21.02 14.89 3.18
C LYS A 146 21.08 16.05 4.20
N PRO A 147 22.21 16.78 4.29
CA PRO A 147 22.34 18.01 5.07
C PRO A 147 21.34 19.06 4.58
N PHE A 148 20.81 19.83 5.51
CA PHE A 148 19.66 20.71 5.30
C PHE A 148 20.06 22.15 4.90
N ASN A 149 19.27 22.80 4.05
CA ASN A 149 19.40 24.23 3.72
C ASN A 149 18.34 25.07 4.46
N ASP A 150 18.77 25.89 5.42
CA ASP A 150 17.90 26.76 6.22
C ASP A 150 17.08 27.79 5.40
N GLU A 151 17.42 28.03 4.14
CA GLU A 151 16.69 28.93 3.25
C GLU A 151 15.35 28.35 2.77
N ASP A 152 15.22 27.02 2.70
CA ASP A 152 13.99 26.35 2.26
C ASP A 152 13.27 25.65 3.43
N TRP A 153 12.55 26.46 4.20
CA TRP A 153 11.99 26.03 5.49
C TRP A 153 10.66 25.26 5.37
N LYS A 154 9.92 25.32 4.24
CA LYS A 154 8.65 24.58 4.10
C LYS A 154 8.89 23.06 4.05
N PRO A 155 9.79 22.54 3.17
CA PRO A 155 10.17 21.14 3.18
C PRO A 155 10.81 20.71 4.49
N TYR A 156 11.51 21.62 5.18
CA TYR A 156 12.05 21.37 6.52
C TYR A 156 10.99 21.09 7.57
N ALA A 157 9.96 21.93 7.62
CA ALA A 157 8.91 21.80 8.59
C ALA A 157 8.19 20.47 8.40
N LEU A 158 7.82 20.14 7.15
CA LEU A 158 7.26 18.83 6.80
C LEU A 158 8.21 17.70 7.18
N ARG A 159 9.46 17.75 6.70
CA ARG A 159 10.51 16.77 6.99
C ARG A 159 10.69 16.49 8.48
N ARG A 160 10.68 17.55 9.30
CA ARG A 160 10.91 17.47 10.75
C ARG A 160 9.69 16.97 11.50
N ILE A 161 8.49 17.27 11.02
CA ILE A 161 7.25 17.04 11.76
C ILE A 161 6.65 15.69 11.39
N SER A 162 6.58 15.36 10.09
CA SER A 162 5.95 14.11 9.65
C SER A 162 6.94 12.96 9.46
N HIS A 163 8.24 13.24 9.48
CA HIS A 163 9.31 12.30 9.13
C HIS A 163 9.14 11.67 7.74
N ARG A 164 8.38 12.32 6.86
CA ARG A 164 8.02 11.82 5.53
C ARG A 164 8.38 12.86 4.46
N MET A 165 8.59 12.39 3.23
CA MET A 165 8.70 13.24 2.05
C MET A 165 7.43 13.13 1.20
N ALA A 166 7.15 14.13 0.37
CA ALA A 166 6.14 13.96 -0.67
C ALA A 166 6.53 12.78 -1.57
N TRP A 167 5.53 12.10 -2.11
CA TRP A 167 5.71 11.00 -3.06
C TRP A 167 6.63 11.43 -4.22
N SER A 168 7.48 10.52 -4.68
CA SER A 168 8.33 10.70 -5.85
C SER A 168 8.57 9.35 -6.53
N GLU A 169 8.57 9.39 -7.85
CA GLU A 169 8.93 8.32 -8.78
C GLU A 169 10.35 7.80 -8.61
N ARG A 170 11.27 8.60 -8.06
CA ARG A 170 12.71 8.28 -7.94
C ARG A 170 13.05 7.00 -7.16
N GLN A 171 12.12 6.53 -6.33
CA GLN A 171 12.30 5.30 -5.56
C GLN A 171 11.77 4.06 -6.30
N PHE A 172 11.40 4.22 -7.57
CA PHE A 172 10.88 3.14 -8.39
C PHE A 172 11.72 2.96 -9.65
N THR A 173 11.79 1.70 -10.07
CA THR A 173 12.39 1.25 -11.33
C THR A 173 11.46 0.24 -11.97
N ILE A 174 11.59 0.07 -13.29
CA ILE A 174 11.01 -1.08 -13.98
C ILE A 174 11.98 -2.25 -13.85
N ASP A 175 11.53 -3.32 -13.22
CA ASP A 175 12.28 -4.58 -13.13
C ASP A 175 11.78 -5.56 -14.19
N GLN A 176 12.61 -5.82 -15.20
CA GLN A 176 12.24 -6.69 -16.32
C GLN A 176 11.94 -8.13 -15.86
N GLU A 177 12.62 -8.62 -14.82
CA GLU A 177 12.35 -9.97 -14.30
C GLU A 177 10.94 -10.07 -13.71
N SER A 178 10.53 -9.07 -12.93
CA SER A 178 9.15 -8.96 -12.43
C SER A 178 8.13 -8.82 -13.56
N VAL A 179 8.42 -8.03 -14.60
CA VAL A 179 7.56 -7.90 -15.79
C VAL A 179 7.38 -9.25 -16.49
N ASP A 180 8.47 -9.97 -16.75
CA ASP A 180 8.45 -11.28 -17.43
C ASP A 180 7.72 -12.34 -16.60
N LYS A 181 7.91 -12.32 -15.28
CA LYS A 181 7.20 -13.20 -14.34
C LYS A 181 5.69 -12.96 -14.40
N VAL A 182 5.25 -11.71 -14.35
CA VAL A 182 3.82 -11.36 -14.42
C VAL A 182 3.26 -11.65 -15.82
N ALA A 183 4.04 -11.43 -16.88
CA ALA A 183 3.64 -11.82 -18.23
C ALA A 183 3.41 -13.33 -18.37
N CYS A 184 4.26 -14.17 -17.76
CA CYS A 184 4.05 -15.62 -17.71
C CYS A 184 2.76 -15.97 -16.97
N LEU A 185 2.48 -15.31 -15.84
CA LEU A 185 1.26 -15.50 -15.07
C LEU A 185 -0.01 -15.17 -15.87
N ILE A 186 0.01 -14.07 -16.62
CA ILE A 186 -1.09 -13.65 -17.49
C ILE A 186 -1.33 -14.68 -18.58
N LYS A 187 -0.27 -15.18 -19.22
CA LYS A 187 -0.35 -16.27 -20.21
C LYS A 187 -0.93 -17.55 -19.60
N THR A 188 -0.54 -17.91 -18.37
CA THR A 188 -1.13 -19.05 -17.65
C THR A 188 -2.63 -18.88 -17.46
N CYS A 189 -3.12 -17.66 -17.28
CA CYS A 189 -4.55 -17.35 -17.22
C CYS A 189 -5.26 -17.33 -18.59
N GLY A 190 -4.55 -17.66 -19.68
CA GLY A 190 -5.10 -17.66 -21.04
C GLY A 190 -5.28 -16.28 -21.64
N LEU A 191 -4.65 -15.25 -21.07
CA LEU A 191 -4.74 -13.86 -21.51
C LEU A 191 -3.45 -13.42 -22.23
N ASP A 192 -3.55 -12.33 -22.98
CA ASP A 192 -2.42 -11.74 -23.70
C ASP A 192 -1.70 -10.67 -22.85
N PRO A 193 -0.42 -10.87 -22.48
CA PRO A 193 0.31 -9.94 -21.61
C PRO A 193 0.51 -8.53 -22.20
N GLU A 194 0.38 -8.36 -23.51
CA GLU A 194 0.52 -7.04 -24.16
C GLU A 194 -0.74 -6.18 -24.04
N THR A 195 -1.88 -6.79 -23.72
CA THR A 195 -3.19 -6.13 -23.75
C THR A 195 -4.00 -6.32 -22.47
N ALA A 196 -3.74 -7.37 -21.70
CA ALA A 196 -4.46 -7.66 -20.47
C ALA A 196 -4.26 -6.57 -19.42
N THR A 197 -5.37 -6.06 -18.91
CA THR A 197 -5.42 -5.10 -17.82
C THR A 197 -5.55 -5.79 -16.46
N HIS A 198 -5.42 -5.04 -15.37
CA HIS A 198 -5.74 -5.54 -14.03
C HIS A 198 -7.18 -6.07 -13.91
N GLU A 199 -8.12 -5.42 -14.59
CA GLU A 199 -9.54 -5.80 -14.59
C GLU A 199 -9.76 -7.12 -15.34
N ASP A 200 -9.05 -7.32 -16.46
CA ASP A 200 -9.08 -8.57 -17.21
C ASP A 200 -8.55 -9.75 -16.38
N MET A 201 -7.55 -9.52 -15.54
CA MET A 201 -6.99 -10.54 -14.65
C MET A 201 -7.88 -10.82 -13.42
N ASP A 202 -8.63 -9.82 -12.94
CA ASP A 202 -9.57 -9.97 -11.82
C ASP A 202 -10.86 -10.67 -12.22
N ALA A 203 -11.38 -10.37 -13.42
CA ALA A 203 -12.66 -10.86 -13.91
C ALA A 203 -12.82 -12.41 -13.88
N PRO A 204 -11.85 -13.23 -14.30
CA PRO A 204 -12.00 -14.68 -14.31
C PRO A 204 -11.83 -15.32 -12.93
N ASP A 205 -11.39 -14.58 -11.90
CA ASP A 205 -11.14 -15.08 -10.54
C ASP A 205 -10.29 -16.37 -10.53
N CYS A 206 -9.24 -16.41 -11.37
CA CYS A 206 -8.36 -17.57 -11.52
C CYS A 206 -7.69 -17.95 -10.19
N ARG A 207 -7.48 -19.25 -9.99
CA ARG A 207 -6.61 -19.79 -8.93
C ARG A 207 -5.41 -20.46 -9.57
N ILE A 208 -4.24 -20.00 -9.17
CA ILE A 208 -2.95 -20.35 -9.76
C ILE A 208 -2.16 -21.16 -8.75
N ILE A 209 -1.59 -22.25 -9.23
CA ILE A 209 -0.69 -23.13 -8.49
C ILE A 209 0.75 -22.69 -8.79
N CYS A 210 1.55 -22.48 -7.75
CA CYS A 210 3.00 -22.39 -7.89
C CYS A 210 3.60 -23.80 -7.93
N ASN A 211 4.11 -24.23 -9.09
CA ASN A 211 4.64 -25.59 -9.25
C ASN A 211 5.89 -25.80 -8.37
N HIS A 212 6.79 -24.81 -8.31
CA HIS A 212 8.00 -24.89 -7.49
C HIS A 212 7.70 -25.13 -6.00
N CYS A 213 6.73 -24.40 -5.43
CA CYS A 213 6.35 -24.55 -4.04
C CYS A 213 5.49 -25.80 -3.78
N SER A 214 4.84 -26.34 -4.81
CA SER A 214 4.08 -27.59 -4.71
C SER A 214 4.99 -28.82 -4.77
N ASP A 215 6.05 -28.78 -5.56
CA ASP A 215 6.99 -29.90 -5.72
C ASP A 215 7.90 -30.10 -4.50
N GLY A 216 8.18 -29.03 -3.74
CA GLY A 216 9.11 -29.05 -2.61
C GLY A 216 8.50 -29.36 -1.24
N GLN A 217 7.16 -29.31 -1.11
CA GLN A 217 6.49 -29.34 0.19
C GLN A 217 5.48 -30.48 0.28
N THR A 218 5.94 -31.67 0.67
CA THR A 218 5.13 -32.84 1.05
C THR A 218 4.21 -33.43 -0.04
N ASP A 219 4.22 -34.76 -0.17
CA ASP A 219 3.40 -35.48 -1.15
C ASP A 219 1.91 -35.07 -1.06
N GLY A 220 1.40 -34.45 -2.14
CA GLY A 220 0.00 -34.13 -2.33
C GLY A 220 -0.45 -32.71 -1.98
N PHE A 221 0.44 -31.77 -1.65
CA PHE A 221 0.06 -30.37 -1.45
C PHE A 221 0.31 -29.51 -2.70
N LYS A 222 -0.68 -28.67 -3.02
CA LYS A 222 -0.64 -27.61 -4.03
C LYS A 222 -0.60 -26.26 -3.33
N HIS A 223 0.32 -25.41 -3.75
CA HIS A 223 0.43 -24.04 -3.25
C HIS A 223 -0.41 -23.11 -4.16
N VAL A 224 -1.66 -22.86 -3.76
CA VAL A 224 -2.67 -22.20 -4.60
C VAL A 224 -2.93 -20.77 -4.12
N MET A 225 -3.09 -19.84 -5.06
CA MET A 225 -3.29 -18.43 -4.75
C MET A 225 -4.04 -17.67 -5.87
N ARG A 226 -4.47 -16.44 -5.57
CA ARG A 226 -4.98 -15.48 -6.56
C ARG A 226 -3.84 -14.88 -7.38
N TRP A 227 -4.13 -14.31 -8.55
CA TRP A 227 -3.09 -13.82 -9.45
C TRP A 227 -2.23 -12.70 -8.84
N ARG A 228 -2.81 -11.76 -8.08
CA ARG A 228 -2.01 -10.73 -7.40
C ARG A 228 -1.05 -11.33 -6.39
N ALA A 229 -1.52 -12.27 -5.57
CA ALA A 229 -0.66 -13.01 -4.66
C ALA A 229 0.46 -13.76 -5.39
N ALA A 230 0.16 -14.35 -6.55
CA ALA A 230 1.17 -15.01 -7.40
C ALA A 230 2.20 -14.04 -7.97
N ALA A 231 1.79 -12.83 -8.35
CA ALA A 231 2.72 -11.78 -8.75
C ALA A 231 3.74 -11.52 -7.61
N TYR A 232 3.26 -11.29 -6.39
CA TYR A 232 4.11 -11.03 -5.22
C TYR A 232 4.90 -12.25 -4.69
N HIS A 233 4.60 -13.46 -5.16
CA HIS A 233 5.16 -14.67 -4.58
C HIS A 233 6.64 -14.89 -4.97
N SER A 234 7.58 -14.70 -4.02
CA SER A 234 9.03 -14.77 -4.25
C SER A 234 9.58 -16.18 -4.53
N GLY A 235 8.79 -17.23 -4.31
CA GLY A 235 9.21 -18.63 -4.49
C GLY A 235 9.50 -19.04 -5.94
N SER A 236 9.18 -18.21 -6.93
CA SER A 236 9.57 -18.42 -8.33
C SER A 236 10.53 -17.33 -8.81
N THR A 237 11.81 -17.42 -8.42
CA THR A 237 12.86 -16.51 -8.91
C THR A 237 13.25 -16.74 -10.38
N VAL A 238 12.44 -17.49 -11.13
CA VAL A 238 12.67 -17.73 -12.55
C VAL A 238 11.33 -17.59 -13.25
N ALA A 239 11.23 -16.64 -14.18
CA ALA A 239 10.14 -16.56 -15.14
C ALA A 239 10.25 -17.74 -16.12
N GLY A 240 9.80 -18.91 -15.69
CA GLY A 240 9.72 -20.11 -16.53
C GLY A 240 8.29 -20.42 -16.91
N GLU A 241 8.06 -20.86 -18.15
CA GLU A 241 6.74 -21.29 -18.66
C GLU A 241 6.09 -22.38 -17.79
N ASN A 242 6.88 -23.12 -17.01
CA ASN A 242 6.44 -24.20 -16.14
C ASN A 242 6.32 -23.81 -14.65
N CYS A 243 6.38 -22.53 -14.29
CA CYS A 243 6.29 -22.12 -12.88
C CYS A 243 4.85 -22.09 -12.35
N TRP A 244 3.88 -21.90 -13.25
CA TRP A 244 2.49 -21.65 -12.91
C TRP A 244 1.57 -22.61 -13.65
N THR A 245 0.56 -23.14 -12.95
CA THR A 245 -0.54 -23.89 -13.57
C THR A 245 -1.88 -23.39 -13.03
N LEU A 246 -2.93 -23.48 -13.84
CA LEU A 246 -4.28 -23.17 -13.38
C LEU A 246 -4.86 -24.34 -12.58
N LEU A 247 -5.62 -24.02 -11.53
CA LEU A 247 -6.49 -24.97 -10.87
C LEU A 247 -7.78 -25.13 -11.68
N GLU A 248 -7.76 -26.03 -12.67
CA GLU A 248 -8.87 -26.23 -13.61
C GLU A 248 -9.97 -27.16 -13.09
N ASP A 249 -9.64 -28.08 -12.17
CA ASP A 249 -10.61 -29.04 -11.66
C ASP A 249 -11.72 -28.32 -10.88
N PRO A 250 -13.00 -28.39 -11.32
CA PRO A 250 -14.07 -27.62 -10.70
C PRO A 250 -14.35 -27.99 -9.24
N GLU A 251 -14.14 -29.25 -8.87
CA GLU A 251 -14.38 -29.72 -7.49
C GLU A 251 -13.24 -29.30 -6.56
N GLU A 252 -11.98 -29.38 -7.01
CA GLU A 252 -10.84 -28.83 -6.29
C GLU A 252 -10.94 -27.31 -6.17
N LEU A 253 -11.34 -26.60 -7.23
CA LEU A 253 -11.55 -25.15 -7.18
C LEU A 253 -12.63 -24.76 -6.18
N LYS A 254 -13.75 -25.48 -6.16
CA LYS A 254 -14.83 -25.28 -5.18
C LYS A 254 -14.34 -25.53 -3.75
N ARG A 255 -13.61 -26.63 -3.52
CA ARG A 255 -12.99 -26.93 -2.22
C ARG A 255 -12.01 -25.83 -1.81
N PHE A 256 -11.17 -25.38 -2.74
CA PHE A 256 -10.19 -24.33 -2.49
C PHE A 256 -10.87 -23.03 -2.08
N LYS A 257 -11.95 -22.62 -2.76
CA LYS A 257 -12.70 -21.41 -2.39
C LYS A 257 -13.29 -21.47 -0.98
N VAL A 258 -13.75 -22.64 -0.54
CA VAL A 258 -14.20 -22.85 0.85
C VAL A 258 -13.03 -22.71 1.83
N LEU A 259 -11.87 -23.29 1.52
CA LEU A 259 -10.66 -23.17 2.34
C LEU A 259 -10.11 -21.74 2.37
N GLU A 260 -10.08 -21.05 1.23
CA GLU A 260 -9.67 -19.65 1.12
C GLU A 260 -10.54 -18.77 2.02
N ARG A 261 -11.86 -18.97 1.98
CA ARG A 261 -12.82 -18.29 2.85
C ARG A 261 -12.56 -18.58 4.32
N SER A 262 -12.41 -19.86 4.68
CA SER A 262 -12.16 -20.27 6.06
C SER A 262 -10.83 -19.75 6.60
N GLU A 263 -9.77 -19.77 5.80
CA GLU A 263 -8.47 -19.20 6.18
C GLU A 263 -8.53 -17.68 6.34
N LYS A 264 -9.28 -16.99 5.48
CA LYS A 264 -9.52 -15.56 5.60
C LYS A 264 -10.22 -15.21 6.91
N GLU A 265 -11.26 -15.96 7.28
CA GLU A 265 -11.98 -15.82 8.56
C GLU A 265 -11.09 -16.17 9.77
N ARG A 266 -10.31 -17.25 9.67
CA ARG A 266 -9.37 -17.65 10.74
C ARG A 266 -8.30 -16.59 10.96
N LYS A 267 -7.70 -16.07 9.89
CA LYS A 267 -6.70 -14.98 9.95
C LYS A 267 -7.30 -13.71 10.49
N TYR A 268 -8.53 -13.37 10.10
CA TYR A 268 -9.27 -12.27 10.68
C TYR A 268 -9.31 -12.40 12.20
N ASN A 269 -9.74 -13.54 12.74
CA ASN A 269 -9.81 -13.75 14.20
C ASN A 269 -8.45 -13.62 14.91
N TYR A 270 -7.33 -13.93 14.25
CA TYR A 270 -5.99 -13.85 14.84
C TYR A 270 -5.33 -12.47 14.69
N LEU A 271 -5.48 -11.84 13.52
CA LEU A 271 -4.80 -10.60 13.13
C LEU A 271 -5.71 -9.36 13.25
N TYR A 272 -6.95 -9.55 13.71
CA TYR A 272 -8.03 -8.57 13.74
C TYR A 272 -7.61 -7.18 14.22
N SER A 273 -6.77 -7.11 15.25
CA SER A 273 -6.43 -5.82 15.87
C SER A 273 -5.37 -5.02 15.12
N LEU A 274 -4.56 -5.65 14.26
CA LEU A 274 -3.33 -5.06 13.72
C LEU A 274 -3.38 -4.75 12.22
N GLU A 275 -4.25 -5.43 11.48
CA GLU A 275 -4.25 -5.32 10.03
C GLU A 275 -5.30 -4.36 9.49
N LYS A 276 -5.02 -3.84 8.29
CA LYS A 276 -5.90 -2.95 7.55
C LYS A 276 -6.84 -3.77 6.67
N TYR A 277 -8.09 -3.37 6.51
CA TYR A 277 -9.02 -4.05 5.62
C TYR A 277 -9.64 -3.09 4.61
N ILE A 278 -10.12 -3.65 3.51
CA ILE A 278 -10.96 -3.00 2.51
C ILE A 278 -12.40 -3.45 2.79
N CYS A 279 -13.34 -2.54 3.01
CA CYS A 279 -14.75 -2.92 3.04
C CYS A 279 -15.24 -3.17 1.62
N ASN A 280 -15.87 -4.31 1.33
CA ASN A 280 -16.35 -4.61 -0.03
C ASN A 280 -17.62 -3.80 -0.41
N HIS A 281 -18.28 -3.18 0.56
CA HIS A 281 -19.53 -2.44 0.36
C HIS A 281 -19.33 -0.97 0.02
N CYS A 282 -18.27 -0.35 0.56
CA CYS A 282 -17.92 1.04 0.26
C CYS A 282 -16.51 1.20 -0.29
N THR A 283 -15.79 0.09 -0.51
CA THR A 283 -14.40 0.06 -0.97
C THR A 283 -13.44 0.90 -0.13
N VAL A 284 -13.74 1.21 1.15
CA VAL A 284 -12.91 2.05 2.04
C VAL A 284 -11.77 1.26 2.70
N LEU A 285 -10.54 1.81 2.73
CA LEU A 285 -9.42 1.27 3.53
C LEU A 285 -9.67 1.72 4.94
N ARG A 286 -9.68 0.78 5.86
CA ARG A 286 -9.69 1.10 7.27
C ARG A 286 -8.41 0.57 7.88
N THR A 287 -7.82 1.38 8.77
CA THR A 287 -6.48 1.12 9.31
C THR A 287 -6.48 0.21 10.53
N ARG A 288 -7.66 -0.11 11.04
CA ARG A 288 -7.88 -0.83 12.30
C ARG A 288 -8.91 -1.92 12.06
N GLY A 289 -8.48 -3.17 11.97
CA GLY A 289 -9.40 -4.29 11.77
C GLY A 289 -10.49 -4.35 12.84
N HIS A 290 -10.20 -3.94 14.08
CA HIS A 290 -11.21 -3.88 15.16
C HIS A 290 -12.40 -2.95 14.90
N ASP A 291 -12.30 -2.03 13.95
CA ASP A 291 -13.40 -1.16 13.57
C ASP A 291 -14.30 -1.82 12.49
N LEU A 292 -13.95 -3.01 11.96
CA LEU A 292 -14.75 -3.66 10.90
C LEU A 292 -16.17 -3.95 11.33
N GLU A 293 -16.35 -4.50 12.53
CA GLU A 293 -17.67 -4.87 13.03
C GLU A 293 -18.58 -3.67 13.23
N GLU A 294 -18.02 -2.60 13.82
CA GLU A 294 -18.72 -1.34 14.00
C GLU A 294 -19.04 -0.69 12.65
N HIS A 295 -18.06 -0.64 11.74
CA HIS A 295 -18.23 -0.08 10.40
C HIS A 295 -19.33 -0.79 9.59
N LEU A 296 -19.27 -2.11 9.47
CA LEU A 296 -20.27 -2.88 8.71
C LEU A 296 -21.67 -2.73 9.30
N ARG A 297 -21.77 -2.69 10.63
CA ARG A 297 -23.05 -2.50 11.33
C ARG A 297 -23.62 -1.10 11.15
N GLU A 298 -22.80 -0.06 11.27
CA GLU A 298 -23.26 1.33 11.26
C GLU A 298 -23.43 1.87 9.84
N ALA A 299 -22.46 1.63 8.95
CA ALA A 299 -22.48 2.16 7.58
C ALA A 299 -23.29 1.29 6.62
N HIS A 300 -23.36 -0.03 6.85
CA HIS A 300 -23.96 -0.99 5.91
C HIS A 300 -25.11 -1.81 6.48
N GLN A 301 -25.44 -1.65 7.76
CA GLN A 301 -26.50 -2.41 8.44
C GLN A 301 -26.27 -3.92 8.42
N ILE A 302 -25.00 -4.35 8.39
CA ILE A 302 -24.58 -5.76 8.38
C ILE A 302 -24.20 -6.16 9.80
N SER A 303 -25.00 -7.04 10.41
CA SER A 303 -24.76 -7.54 11.77
C SER A 303 -24.02 -8.88 11.81
N GLU A 304 -24.15 -9.70 10.77
CA GLU A 304 -23.45 -10.97 10.62
C GLU A 304 -22.38 -10.80 9.55
N ILE A 305 -21.12 -10.77 9.98
CA ILE A 305 -19.99 -10.52 9.11
C ILE A 305 -19.53 -11.83 8.51
N SER A 306 -19.32 -11.79 7.20
CA SER A 306 -18.77 -12.87 6.41
C SER A 306 -17.46 -12.43 5.76
N ALA A 307 -16.69 -13.40 5.26
CA ALA A 307 -15.51 -13.11 4.45
C ALA A 307 -15.82 -12.42 3.10
N ASP A 308 -17.10 -12.30 2.71
CA ASP A 308 -17.50 -11.60 1.49
C ASP A 308 -17.68 -10.09 1.73
N ASP A 309 -17.71 -9.63 2.99
CA ASP A 309 -17.96 -8.22 3.34
C ASP A 309 -16.71 -7.33 3.34
N TRP A 310 -15.53 -7.93 3.27
CA TRP A 310 -14.26 -7.23 3.38
C TRP A 310 -13.15 -7.98 2.65
N GLU A 311 -12.03 -7.32 2.35
CA GLU A 311 -10.83 -7.91 1.76
C GLU A 311 -9.56 -7.40 2.45
N TRP A 312 -8.48 -8.19 2.40
CA TRP A 312 -7.15 -7.68 2.74
C TRP A 312 -6.59 -6.89 1.55
N PRO A 313 -5.83 -5.79 1.76
CA PRO A 313 -5.10 -5.16 0.67
C PRO A 313 -4.19 -6.17 -0.04
N ASP A 314 -4.33 -6.30 -1.36
CA ASP A 314 -3.86 -7.45 -2.15
C ASP A 314 -2.38 -7.82 -1.99
N TYR A 315 -1.50 -6.86 -1.68
CA TYR A 315 -0.08 -7.13 -1.43
C TYR A 315 0.19 -7.98 -0.16
N ARG A 316 -0.85 -8.33 0.60
CA ARG A 316 -0.78 -9.22 1.77
C ARG A 316 -1.69 -10.44 1.69
N SER A 317 -2.40 -10.64 0.58
CA SER A 317 -3.19 -11.84 0.35
C SER A 317 -2.24 -13.05 0.28
N ARG A 318 -1.96 -13.65 1.43
CA ARG A 318 -1.06 -14.80 1.55
C ARG A 318 -1.68 -16.02 0.89
N SER A 319 -0.84 -16.86 0.31
CA SER A 319 -1.20 -18.15 -0.26
C SER A 319 -1.84 -19.10 0.77
N VAL A 320 -2.55 -20.10 0.25
CA VAL A 320 -3.16 -21.18 1.04
C VAL A 320 -2.58 -22.51 0.54
N LEU A 321 -2.09 -23.32 1.48
CA LEU A 321 -1.67 -24.69 1.18
C LEU A 321 -2.93 -25.56 1.03
N PHE A 322 -3.03 -26.26 -0.08
CA PHE A 322 -4.20 -27.07 -0.46
C PHE A 322 -3.80 -28.52 -0.69
N ARG A 323 -4.41 -29.48 0.01
CA ARG A 323 -4.12 -30.91 -0.20
C ARG A 323 -5.05 -31.54 -1.24
N THR A 324 -4.49 -32.26 -2.21
CA THR A 324 -5.25 -33.02 -3.21
C THR A 324 -5.57 -34.44 -2.73
N GLY A 325 -6.67 -35.01 -3.24
CA GLY A 325 -6.89 -36.46 -3.20
C GLY A 325 -7.43 -37.08 -1.89
N GLU A 326 -7.56 -36.34 -0.80
CA GLU A 326 -8.34 -36.83 0.35
C GLU A 326 -9.84 -36.57 0.11
N GLU A 327 -10.59 -37.65 -0.09
CA GLU A 327 -12.03 -37.65 0.14
C GLU A 327 -12.25 -37.20 1.58
N SER A 328 -12.96 -36.09 1.76
CA SER A 328 -13.29 -35.59 3.09
C SER A 328 -14.27 -36.56 3.74
N ASP A 329 -13.77 -37.63 4.35
CA ASP A 329 -14.51 -38.33 5.39
C ASP A 329 -14.78 -37.26 6.46
N GLY A 330 -16.06 -36.92 6.64
CA GLY A 330 -16.54 -35.74 7.36
C GLY A 330 -16.30 -35.76 8.88
N GLN A 331 -15.08 -36.03 9.32
CA GLN A 331 -14.64 -35.88 10.69
C GLN A 331 -13.74 -34.65 10.79
N SER A 332 -14.36 -33.56 11.21
CA SER A 332 -13.70 -32.34 11.64
C SER A 332 -12.79 -32.63 12.85
N ASN A 333 -11.53 -32.97 12.61
CA ASN A 333 -10.47 -32.82 13.61
C ASN A 333 -10.02 -31.36 13.56
N SER A 334 -10.56 -30.54 14.46
CA SER A 334 -10.33 -29.10 14.54
C SER A 334 -8.96 -28.70 15.10
N ASP A 335 -7.92 -29.55 15.05
CA ASP A 335 -6.70 -29.33 15.85
C ASP A 335 -5.34 -29.58 15.18
N GLU A 336 -5.24 -29.88 13.88
CA GLU A 336 -3.92 -30.08 13.24
C GLU A 336 -3.80 -29.42 11.86
N THR A 337 -3.88 -28.09 11.81
CA THR A 337 -3.28 -27.32 10.71
C THR A 337 -1.98 -26.72 11.22
N ARG A 338 -0.87 -27.43 10.99
CA ARG A 338 0.47 -26.96 11.31
C ARG A 338 0.84 -25.87 10.30
N ALA A 339 0.67 -24.61 10.67
CA ALA A 339 1.15 -23.49 9.87
C ALA A 339 2.67 -23.63 9.72
N VAL A 340 3.13 -23.82 8.49
CA VAL A 340 4.53 -23.65 8.13
C VAL A 340 4.77 -22.14 8.13
N GLU A 341 5.30 -21.62 9.23
CA GLU A 341 5.82 -20.26 9.29
C GLU A 341 7.06 -20.21 8.38
N GLU A 342 6.95 -19.51 7.25
CA GLU A 342 8.13 -19.09 6.49
C GLU A 342 8.86 -18.03 7.32
N ASP A 343 9.91 -18.45 8.02
CA ASP A 343 10.90 -17.60 8.67
C ASP A 343 11.52 -16.66 7.62
N THR A 344 10.99 -15.44 7.54
CA THR A 344 11.61 -14.32 6.80
C THR A 344 12.43 -13.41 7.72
N GLU A 345 12.80 -13.87 8.92
CA GLU A 345 13.71 -13.16 9.83
C GLU A 345 15.16 -13.63 9.71
N GLY A 346 15.90 -13.02 8.77
CA GLY A 346 17.36 -12.92 8.78
C GLY A 346 17.73 -11.79 7.82
N ASN A 347 18.43 -10.72 8.17
CA ASN A 347 19.52 -10.58 9.11
C ASN A 347 19.71 -9.06 9.33
N ALA A 348 19.40 -8.55 10.52
CA ALA A 348 19.64 -7.15 10.87
C ALA A 348 20.06 -7.03 12.34
N LYS A 349 21.12 -7.77 12.73
CA LYS A 349 21.83 -7.55 13.99
C LYS A 349 23.32 -7.86 13.81
N GLU A 350 24.05 -6.89 13.27
CA GLU A 350 25.44 -6.60 13.63
C GLU A 350 25.80 -5.24 13.03
N MET A 351 25.49 -4.17 13.76
CA MET A 351 26.17 -2.86 13.72
C MET A 351 25.50 -1.94 14.77
N LEU A 352 25.90 -2.15 16.02
CA LEU A 352 25.94 -1.13 17.07
C LEU A 352 27.26 -1.29 17.82
#